data_AF-A0A3S3LE29-F1
#
_entry.id   AF-A0A3S3LE29-F1
#
_cell.length_a   1.000
_cell.length_b   1.000
_cell.length_c   1.000
_cell.angle_alpha   90.00
_cell.angle_beta   90.00
_cell.angle_gamma   90.00
#
_symmetry.space_group_name_H-M   'P 1'
#
loop_
_entity.id
_entity.type
_entity.pdbx_description
1 polymer ?
#
loop_
_entity_poly.entity_id
_entity_poly.type
_entity_poly.pdbx_seq_one_letter_code
_entity_poly.pdbx_strand_id
1 'polypeptide(L)'
;MNISIRLVPNSASAVVCALTLMAGAGSAFADSVNTGYFGGVAIMGYDTVAYFTDGKAVKGSEDFSYEWLGTPWHFASKEHKEMFMSEPAKYAPQYGGYCAGEVALHESVTVNVDPEAFKIIDGKLYLIYDEGNAAAFADNADDLVPKGDAKWPVVEAKLAVDEPDWNLINNP
;
A
#
# COMPACT_ATOMS: atom_id res chain seq x y z
N MET A 1 38.53 -25.83 -61.44
CA MET A 1 38.24 -24.65 -62.28
C MET A 1 36.77 -24.69 -62.66
N ASN A 2 36.09 -23.55 -62.55
CA ASN A 2 34.69 -23.25 -62.88
C ASN A 2 33.61 -23.55 -61.83
N ILE A 3 33.48 -22.54 -60.97
CA ILE A 3 32.33 -22.14 -60.18
C ILE A 3 31.18 -21.78 -61.12
N SER A 4 29.95 -22.13 -60.77
CA SER A 4 28.75 -21.45 -61.28
C SER A 4 27.75 -21.28 -60.15
N ILE A 5 27.71 -20.05 -59.66
CA ILE A 5 26.78 -19.50 -58.68
C ILE A 5 25.45 -19.23 -59.40
N ARG A 6 24.33 -19.66 -58.80
CA ARG A 6 23.01 -19.10 -59.10
C ARG A 6 22.35 -18.69 -57.78
N LEU A 7 22.23 -17.38 -57.60
CA LEU A 7 21.39 -16.73 -56.60
C LEU A 7 19.93 -16.80 -57.04
N VAL A 8 19.03 -17.15 -56.12
CA VAL A 8 17.63 -16.67 -56.13
C VAL A 8 17.25 -16.32 -54.69
N PRO A 9 16.62 -15.16 -54.42
CA PRO A 9 16.40 -14.61 -53.08
C PRO A 9 15.01 -14.96 -52.51
N ASN A 10 14.76 -14.45 -51.29
CA ASN A 10 13.49 -14.40 -50.54
C ASN A 10 13.10 -15.71 -49.82
N SER A 11 12.75 -15.73 -48.54
CA SER A 11 12.09 -14.72 -47.73
C SER A 11 12.46 -14.90 -46.25
N ALA A 12 12.70 -13.79 -45.56
CA ALA A 12 12.83 -13.77 -44.10
C ALA A 12 11.49 -14.17 -43.45
N SER A 13 11.50 -15.25 -42.67
CA SER A 13 10.48 -15.48 -41.64
C SER A 13 11.15 -15.30 -40.28
N ALA A 14 11.05 -14.09 -39.76
CA ALA A 14 11.35 -13.80 -38.37
C ALA A 14 10.30 -14.50 -37.50
N VAL A 15 10.73 -15.48 -36.69
CA VAL A 15 9.91 -16.05 -35.62
C VAL A 15 9.95 -15.06 -34.46
N VAL A 16 8.82 -14.39 -34.22
CA VAL A 16 8.63 -13.50 -33.08
C VAL A 16 8.50 -14.37 -31.83
N CYS A 17 9.53 -14.33 -30.97
CA CYS A 17 9.42 -14.81 -29.60
C CYS A 17 8.50 -13.87 -28.83
N ALA A 18 7.26 -14.30 -28.57
CA ALA A 18 6.38 -13.61 -27.65
C ALA A 18 6.87 -13.84 -26.21
N LEU A 19 7.67 -12.89 -25.70
CA LEU A 19 7.91 -12.72 -24.28
C LEU A 19 6.66 -12.08 -23.67
N THR A 20 5.76 -12.91 -23.14
CA THR A 20 4.72 -12.45 -22.21
C THR A 20 5.41 -11.97 -20.94
N LEU A 21 5.61 -10.64 -20.84
CA LEU A 21 5.87 -9.96 -19.58
C LEU A 21 4.66 -10.17 -18.68
N MET A 22 4.79 -11.04 -17.69
CA MET A 22 3.90 -11.05 -16.54
C MET A 22 4.12 -9.71 -15.83
N ALA A 23 3.28 -8.72 -16.11
CA ALA A 23 3.21 -7.51 -15.31
C ALA A 23 2.76 -7.96 -13.92
N GLY A 24 3.71 -8.07 -12.98
CA GLY A 24 3.38 -8.25 -11.58
C GLY A 24 2.45 -7.13 -11.17
N ALA A 25 1.35 -7.46 -10.49
CA ALA A 25 0.57 -6.51 -9.74
C ALA A 25 1.56 -5.76 -8.83
N GLY A 26 1.87 -4.52 -9.17
CA GLY A 26 2.69 -3.67 -8.32
C GLY A 26 1.98 -3.59 -6.98
N SER A 27 2.66 -3.98 -5.91
CA SER A 27 2.16 -3.69 -4.57
C SER A 27 2.02 -2.18 -4.47
N ALA A 28 0.80 -1.69 -4.26
CA ALA A 28 0.53 -0.30 -3.92
C ALA A 28 1.02 -0.05 -2.48
N PHE A 29 2.33 -0.11 -2.28
CA PHE A 29 2.92 0.42 -1.06
C PHE A 29 2.77 1.91 -1.07
N ALA A 30 2.37 2.43 0.07
CA ALA A 30 2.32 3.85 0.26
C ALA A 30 3.71 4.37 0.66
N ASP A 31 4.13 5.48 0.08
CA ASP A 31 5.25 6.32 0.52
C ASP A 31 4.82 7.22 1.70
N SER A 32 3.51 7.40 1.93
CA SER A 32 2.94 8.11 3.07
C SER A 32 2.15 7.19 4.02
N VAL A 33 2.22 7.46 5.32
CA VAL A 33 1.53 6.66 6.35
C VAL A 33 0.56 7.53 7.13
N ASN A 34 -0.68 7.08 7.26
CA ASN A 34 -1.69 7.75 8.07
C ASN A 34 -1.27 7.74 9.55
N THR A 35 -1.06 8.93 10.12
CA THR A 35 -0.73 9.11 11.54
C THR A 35 -1.91 9.67 12.36
N GLY A 36 -3.08 9.76 11.75
CA GLY A 36 -4.29 10.36 12.33
C GLY A 36 -4.23 11.89 12.42
N TYR A 37 -5.31 12.50 12.91
CA TYR A 37 -5.45 13.97 12.94
C TYR A 37 -4.42 14.70 13.82
N PHE A 38 -3.96 14.05 14.90
CA PHE A 38 -2.96 14.59 15.81
C PHE A 38 -1.53 14.13 15.49
N GLY A 39 -1.39 13.25 14.50
CA GLY A 39 -0.12 12.79 13.93
C GLY A 39 0.78 12.00 14.87
N GLY A 40 1.99 11.74 14.38
CA GLY A 40 3.16 11.34 15.18
C GLY A 40 3.40 9.84 15.32
N VAL A 41 2.43 8.97 15.00
CA VAL A 41 2.61 7.52 15.05
C VAL A 41 1.74 6.83 13.99
N ALA A 42 2.32 5.85 13.29
CA ALA A 42 1.62 5.10 12.26
C ALA A 42 0.30 4.52 12.78
N ILE A 43 -0.75 4.64 11.98
CA ILE A 43 -2.10 4.12 12.24
C ILE A 43 -2.60 4.40 13.67
N MET A 44 -2.29 5.61 14.17
CA MET A 44 -2.63 6.07 15.52
C MET A 44 -2.04 5.17 16.62
N GLY A 45 -0.95 4.44 16.36
CA GLY A 45 -0.24 3.60 17.32
C GLY A 45 -0.89 2.24 17.58
N TYR A 46 -1.73 1.77 16.66
CA TYR A 46 -2.22 0.39 16.70
C TYR A 46 -1.20 -0.56 16.09
N ASP A 47 -1.17 -1.79 16.59
CA ASP A 47 -0.30 -2.84 16.11
C ASP A 47 -0.84 -3.42 14.81
N THR A 48 -0.14 -3.13 13.71
CA THR A 48 -0.57 -3.57 12.38
C THR A 48 -0.47 -5.08 12.18
N VAL A 49 0.38 -5.77 12.95
CA VAL A 49 0.53 -7.23 12.89
C VAL A 49 -0.64 -7.91 13.58
N ALA A 50 -1.16 -7.31 14.66
CA ALA A 50 -2.27 -7.85 15.43
C ALA A 50 -3.56 -8.03 14.59
N TYR A 51 -3.79 -7.22 13.55
CA TYR A 51 -4.91 -7.44 12.63
C TYR A 51 -4.84 -8.80 11.92
N PHE A 52 -3.63 -9.30 11.65
CA PHE A 52 -3.40 -10.57 10.98
C PHE A 52 -3.27 -11.75 11.95
N THR A 53 -2.62 -11.54 13.10
CA THR A 53 -2.32 -12.61 14.06
C THR A 53 -3.45 -12.82 15.08
N ASP A 54 -3.96 -11.72 15.64
CA ASP A 54 -4.97 -11.72 16.71
C ASP A 54 -6.39 -11.51 16.16
N GLY A 55 -6.50 -11.00 14.92
CA GLY A 55 -7.78 -10.74 14.27
C GLY A 55 -8.58 -9.61 14.89
N LYS A 56 -7.89 -8.63 15.50
CA LYS A 56 -8.51 -7.46 16.15
C LYS A 56 -7.53 -6.29 16.21
N ALA A 57 -8.06 -5.08 16.44
CA ALA A 57 -7.21 -3.94 16.74
C ALA A 57 -6.58 -4.11 18.13
N VAL A 58 -5.27 -3.92 18.24
CA VAL A 58 -4.56 -3.93 19.52
C VAL A 58 -3.69 -2.68 19.58
N LYS A 59 -3.79 -1.93 20.68
CA LYS A 59 -2.93 -0.77 20.88
C LYS A 59 -1.49 -1.21 21.12
N GLY A 60 -0.55 -0.66 20.37
CA GLY A 60 0.87 -0.88 20.58
C GLY A 60 1.46 -0.03 21.71
N SER A 61 2.70 -0.32 22.07
CA SER A 61 3.49 0.45 23.04
C SER A 61 4.72 1.09 22.37
N GLU A 62 5.14 2.25 22.90
CA GLU A 62 6.41 2.89 22.53
C GLU A 62 7.63 2.01 22.86
N ASP A 63 7.51 1.13 23.87
CA ASP A 63 8.53 0.15 24.25
C ASP A 63 8.84 -0.83 23.11
N PHE A 64 7.84 -1.11 22.26
CA PHE A 64 7.94 -1.94 21.09
C PHE A 64 7.70 -1.08 19.85
N SER A 65 8.61 -0.13 19.60
CA SER A 65 8.55 0.76 18.43
C SER A 65 9.56 0.38 17.33
N TYR A 66 9.22 0.66 16.08
CA TYR A 66 10.13 0.57 14.93
C TYR A 66 9.86 1.71 13.95
N GLU A 67 10.91 2.40 13.50
CA GLU A 67 10.83 3.46 12.50
C GLU A 67 10.78 2.85 11.10
N TRP A 68 9.71 3.14 10.35
CA TRP A 68 9.56 2.71 8.97
C TRP A 68 8.72 3.71 8.18
N LEU A 69 9.20 4.08 6.98
CA LEU A 69 8.63 5.17 6.15
C LEU A 69 8.52 6.51 6.89
N GLY A 70 9.54 6.85 7.69
CA GLY A 70 9.64 8.16 8.35
C GLY A 70 8.68 8.38 9.53
N THR A 71 8.04 7.32 10.03
CA THR A 71 7.16 7.39 11.20
C THR A 71 7.37 6.20 12.14
N PRO A 72 7.18 6.37 13.47
CA PRO A 72 7.23 5.26 14.41
C PRO A 72 5.98 4.39 14.26
N TRP A 73 6.19 3.08 14.22
CA TRP A 73 5.17 2.05 14.33
C TRP A 73 5.24 1.42 15.72
N HIS A 74 4.09 1.29 16.40
CA HIS A 74 4.01 0.68 17.72
C HIS A 74 3.41 -0.72 17.65
N PHE A 75 3.96 -1.64 18.43
CA PHE A 75 3.53 -3.04 18.49
C PHE A 75 3.10 -3.42 19.91
N ALA A 76 2.17 -4.36 20.02
CA ALA A 76 1.69 -4.87 21.30
C ALA A 76 2.70 -5.81 21.96
N SER A 77 3.64 -6.35 21.19
CA SER A 77 4.67 -7.26 21.66
C SER A 77 5.98 -7.12 20.87
N LYS A 78 7.07 -7.59 21.48
CA LYS A 78 8.36 -7.72 20.81
C LYS A 78 8.29 -8.65 19.58
N GLU A 79 7.51 -9.72 19.67
CA GLU A 79 7.32 -10.68 18.57
C GLU A 79 6.63 -10.04 17.37
N HIS A 80 5.56 -9.26 17.59
CA HIS A 80 4.90 -8.52 16.52
C HIS A 80 5.83 -7.48 15.88
N LYS A 81 6.62 -6.76 16.67
CA LYS A 81 7.66 -5.87 16.15
C LYS A 81 8.64 -6.62 15.23
N GLU A 82 9.13 -7.77 15.66
CA GLU A 82 10.07 -8.59 14.88
C GLU A 82 9.45 -9.12 13.58
N MET A 83 8.18 -9.53 13.62
CA MET A 83 7.42 -9.92 12.42
C MET A 83 7.33 -8.75 11.43
N PHE A 84 6.96 -7.56 11.91
CA PHE A 84 6.88 -6.38 11.05
C PHE A 84 8.24 -5.99 10.47
N MET A 85 9.30 -5.98 11.28
CA MET A 85 10.66 -5.67 10.81
C MET A 85 11.14 -6.64 9.71
N SER A 86 10.71 -7.90 9.77
CA SER A 86 11.11 -8.92 8.79
C SER A 86 10.39 -8.74 7.44
N GLU A 87 9.11 -8.38 7.45
CA GLU A 87 8.25 -8.31 6.26
C GLU A 87 7.27 -7.13 6.36
N PRO A 88 7.72 -5.86 6.42
CA PRO A 88 6.84 -4.72 6.75
C PRO A 88 5.72 -4.55 5.72
N ALA A 89 6.07 -4.76 4.45
CA ALA A 89 5.18 -4.81 3.30
C ALA A 89 3.96 -5.76 3.46
N LYS A 90 4.11 -6.88 4.18
CA LYS A 90 3.03 -7.84 4.37
C LYS A 90 2.01 -7.37 5.40
N TYR A 91 2.48 -6.66 6.41
CA TYR A 91 1.68 -6.27 7.56
C TYR A 91 1.19 -4.82 7.47
N ALA A 92 1.76 -4.01 6.59
CA ALA A 92 1.31 -2.65 6.37
C ALA A 92 -0.10 -2.62 5.74
N PRO A 93 -0.98 -1.73 6.20
CA PRO A 93 -2.27 -1.51 5.55
C PRO A 93 -2.08 -0.93 4.15
N GLN A 94 -3.02 -1.25 3.26
CA GLN A 94 -3.12 -0.59 1.96
C GLN A 94 -3.42 0.89 2.14
N TYR A 95 -3.05 1.68 1.13
CA TYR A 95 -3.30 3.12 1.10
C TYR A 95 -2.75 3.84 2.33
N GLY A 96 -1.58 3.42 2.82
CA GLY A 96 -0.91 4.04 3.97
C GLY A 96 -1.66 3.93 5.29
N GLY A 97 -2.75 3.17 5.36
CA GLY A 97 -3.64 3.14 6.53
C GLY A 97 -4.65 4.28 6.58
N TYR A 98 -4.83 5.03 5.49
CA TYR A 98 -5.97 5.92 5.30
C TYR A 98 -7.25 5.11 5.00
N CYS A 99 -8.41 5.77 5.09
CA CYS A 99 -9.70 5.12 4.84
C CYS A 99 -9.78 4.61 3.39
N ALA A 100 -9.80 3.28 3.23
CA ALA A 100 -9.84 2.64 1.92
C ALA A 100 -11.10 2.99 1.12
N GLY A 101 -12.24 3.14 1.80
CA GLY A 101 -13.49 3.56 1.18
C GLY A 101 -13.42 4.99 0.63
N GLU A 102 -12.81 5.91 1.37
CA GLU A 102 -12.63 7.31 0.96
C GLU A 102 -11.70 7.40 -0.27
N VAL A 103 -10.59 6.66 -0.25
CA VAL A 103 -9.68 6.57 -1.41
C VAL A 103 -10.44 6.03 -2.63
N ALA A 104 -11.14 4.91 -2.49
CA ALA A 104 -11.83 4.24 -3.59
C ALA A 104 -13.02 5.03 -4.15
N LEU A 105 -13.80 5.71 -3.31
CA LEU A 105 -15.02 6.41 -3.72
C LEU A 105 -14.76 7.87 -4.09
N HIS A 106 -13.85 8.54 -3.38
CA HIS A 106 -13.72 10.00 -3.42
C HIS A 106 -12.35 10.51 -3.86
N GLU A 107 -11.34 9.64 -4.04
CA GLU A 107 -9.95 10.06 -4.36
C GLU A 107 -9.42 11.09 -3.35
N SER A 108 -9.70 10.83 -2.07
CA SER A 108 -9.39 11.70 -0.94
C SER A 108 -9.06 10.89 0.32
N VAL A 109 -8.67 11.57 1.40
CA VAL A 109 -8.42 11.00 2.73
C VAL A 109 -8.97 11.92 3.84
N THR A 110 -10.12 12.56 3.59
CA THR A 110 -10.66 13.60 4.48
C THR A 110 -11.26 13.06 5.78
N VAL A 111 -11.51 11.76 5.83
CA VAL A 111 -11.99 11.05 7.01
C VAL A 111 -10.89 10.16 7.57
N ASN A 112 -10.77 10.14 8.90
CA ASN A 112 -9.85 9.22 9.56
C ASN A 112 -10.46 7.81 9.66
N VAL A 113 -9.67 6.81 10.02
CA VAL A 113 -10.14 5.43 10.18
C VAL A 113 -10.57 5.14 11.63
N ASP A 114 -11.47 4.18 11.81
CA ASP A 114 -11.69 3.50 13.09
C ASP A 114 -10.79 2.25 13.10
N PRO A 115 -9.86 2.11 14.06
CA PRO A 115 -8.99 0.93 14.18
C PRO A 115 -9.76 -0.40 14.22
N GLU A 116 -10.95 -0.44 14.81
CA GLU A 116 -11.76 -1.66 14.87
C GLU A 116 -12.47 -1.95 13.53
N ALA A 117 -12.59 -0.96 12.65
CA ALA A 117 -13.20 -1.06 11.34
C ALA A 117 -12.18 -1.46 10.26
N PHE A 118 -11.74 -2.71 10.30
CA PHE A 118 -10.77 -3.24 9.34
C PHE A 118 -11.30 -4.48 8.59
N LYS A 119 -10.67 -4.76 7.45
CA LYS A 119 -10.86 -6.01 6.69
C LYS A 119 -9.54 -6.52 6.16
N ILE A 120 -9.35 -7.83 6.22
CA ILE A 120 -8.30 -8.53 5.46
C ILE A 120 -8.95 -9.08 4.20
N ILE A 121 -8.55 -8.58 3.03
CA ILE A 121 -9.05 -9.00 1.72
C ILE A 121 -7.84 -9.43 0.90
N ASP A 122 -7.85 -10.67 0.40
CA ASP A 122 -6.72 -11.27 -0.34
C ASP A 122 -5.37 -11.14 0.37
N GLY A 123 -5.38 -11.28 1.70
CA GLY A 123 -4.18 -11.18 2.55
C GLY A 123 -3.66 -9.76 2.73
N LYS A 124 -4.42 -8.73 2.35
CA LYS A 124 -4.07 -7.31 2.53
C LYS A 124 -5.00 -6.65 3.54
N LEU A 125 -4.44 -5.80 4.40
CA LEU A 125 -5.18 -5.04 5.40
C LEU A 125 -5.75 -3.74 4.82
N TYR A 126 -7.04 -3.52 5.02
CA TYR A 126 -7.73 -2.28 4.70
C TYR A 126 -8.34 -1.71 5.99
N LEU A 127 -8.07 -0.43 6.26
CA LEU A 127 -8.66 0.33 7.36
C LEU A 127 -9.78 1.22 6.82
N ILE A 128 -10.89 1.33 7.56
CA ILE A 128 -12.12 2.00 7.11
C ILE A 128 -12.64 2.94 8.21
N TYR A 129 -13.47 3.91 7.84
CA TYR A 129 -14.02 4.92 8.73
C TYR A 129 -14.90 4.35 9.86
N ASP A 130 -15.69 3.30 9.60
CA ASP A 130 -16.52 2.61 10.59
C ASP A 130 -16.85 1.17 10.16
N GLU A 131 -17.37 0.35 11.09
CA GLU A 131 -17.65 -1.07 10.87
C GLU A 131 -18.67 -1.34 9.75
N GLY A 132 -19.68 -0.47 9.60
CA GLY A 132 -20.72 -0.62 8.57
C GLY A 132 -20.14 -0.40 7.17
N ASN A 133 -19.33 0.64 7.02
CA ASN A 133 -18.57 0.91 5.82
C ASN A 133 -17.51 -0.17 5.56
N ALA A 134 -16.90 -0.76 6.61
CA ALA A 134 -15.96 -1.87 6.46
C ALA A 134 -16.65 -3.12 5.90
N ALA A 135 -17.87 -3.44 6.36
CA ALA A 135 -18.69 -4.51 5.81
C ALA A 135 -19.05 -4.23 4.34
N ALA A 136 -19.56 -3.03 4.05
CA ALA A 136 -19.91 -2.64 2.68
C ALA A 136 -18.69 -2.66 1.73
N PHE A 137 -17.51 -2.26 2.20
CA PHE A 137 -16.28 -2.32 1.43
C PHE A 137 -15.91 -3.77 1.08
N ALA A 138 -15.97 -4.68 2.05
CA ALA A 138 -15.70 -6.10 1.83
C ALA A 138 -16.70 -6.75 0.87
N ASP A 139 -17.99 -6.46 1.02
CA ASP A 139 -19.05 -6.99 0.15
C ASP A 139 -18.91 -6.53 -1.31
N ASN A 140 -18.20 -5.43 -1.55
CA ASN A 140 -17.98 -4.84 -2.87
C ASN A 140 -16.48 -4.78 -3.24
N ALA A 141 -15.64 -5.64 -2.64
CA ALA A 141 -14.20 -5.59 -2.79
C ALA A 141 -13.74 -5.72 -4.25
N ASP A 142 -14.41 -6.56 -5.05
CA ASP A 142 -14.11 -6.78 -6.47
C ASP A 142 -14.20 -5.50 -7.32
N ASP A 143 -15.00 -4.52 -6.89
CA ASP A 143 -15.15 -3.22 -7.55
C ASP A 143 -14.35 -2.11 -6.84
N LEU A 144 -14.36 -2.09 -5.51
CA LEU A 144 -13.77 -1.01 -4.73
C LEU A 144 -12.26 -1.12 -4.58
N VAL A 145 -11.69 -2.32 -4.49
CA VAL A 145 -10.23 -2.49 -4.41
C VAL A 145 -9.55 -1.99 -5.69
N PRO A 146 -9.95 -2.41 -6.91
CA PRO A 146 -9.34 -1.88 -8.13
C PRO A 146 -9.49 -0.36 -8.31
N LYS A 147 -10.62 0.21 -7.86
CA LYS A 147 -10.83 1.67 -7.85
C LYS A 147 -9.87 2.38 -6.91
N GLY A 148 -9.68 1.85 -5.71
CA GLY A 148 -8.73 2.38 -4.75
C GLY A 148 -7.30 2.30 -5.29
N ASP A 149 -6.89 1.14 -5.82
CA ASP A 149 -5.57 0.94 -6.43
C ASP A 149 -5.30 1.94 -7.56
N ALA A 150 -6.30 2.21 -8.41
CA ALA A 150 -6.17 3.18 -9.50
C ALA A 150 -6.09 4.64 -9.01
N LYS A 151 -6.74 4.97 -7.89
CA LYS A 151 -6.80 6.33 -7.32
C LYS A 151 -5.65 6.65 -6.38
N TRP A 152 -5.07 5.63 -5.73
CA TRP A 152 -4.06 5.79 -4.69
C TRP A 152 -2.86 6.65 -5.13
N PRO A 153 -2.23 6.45 -6.30
CA PRO A 153 -1.09 7.26 -6.71
C PRO A 153 -1.41 8.77 -6.80
N VAL A 154 -2.65 9.13 -7.12
CA VAL A 154 -3.10 10.52 -7.20
C VAL A 154 -3.31 11.09 -5.79
N VAL A 155 -3.90 10.29 -4.89
CA VAL A 155 -4.08 10.66 -3.47
C VAL A 155 -2.73 10.85 -2.79
N GLU A 156 -1.83 9.91 -2.95
CA GLU A 156 -0.48 9.91 -2.40
C GLU A 156 0.34 11.12 -2.84
N ALA A 157 0.28 11.46 -4.13
CA ALA A 157 0.95 12.66 -4.65
C ALA A 157 0.41 13.95 -4.02
N LYS A 158 -0.88 14.04 -3.70
CA LYS A 158 -1.46 15.19 -2.99
C LYS A 158 -0.94 15.26 -1.55
N LEU A 159 -0.86 14.12 -0.86
CA LEU A 159 -0.36 14.05 0.52
C LEU A 159 1.10 14.51 0.62
N ALA A 160 1.95 14.13 -0.34
CA ALA A 160 3.35 14.56 -0.36
C ALA A 160 3.55 16.07 -0.57
N VAL A 161 2.59 16.77 -1.18
CA VAL A 161 2.65 18.23 -1.39
C VAL A 161 2.21 19.00 -0.14
N ASP A 162 1.31 18.42 0.65
CA ASP A 162 0.78 19.05 1.86
C ASP A 162 1.72 18.93 3.07
N GLU A 163 2.79 18.13 2.98
CA GLU A 163 3.86 18.14 3.98
C GLU A 163 4.77 19.37 3.78
N PRO A 164 4.79 20.35 4.71
CA PRO A 164 5.64 21.52 4.56
C PRO A 164 7.11 21.10 4.55
N ASP A 165 7.84 21.46 3.49
CA ASP A 165 9.31 21.34 3.47
C ASP A 165 9.89 22.32 4.49
N TRP A 166 10.08 21.83 5.71
CA TRP A 166 10.66 22.59 6.81
C TRP A 166 12.09 23.08 6.51
N ASN A 167 12.78 22.53 5.51
CA ASN A 167 14.08 23.05 5.09
C ASN A 167 13.94 24.34 4.26
N LEU A 168 12.87 24.49 3.49
CA LEU A 168 12.59 25.74 2.74
C LEU A 168 12.07 26.86 3.65
N ILE A 169 11.44 26.53 4.77
CA ILE A 169 10.94 27.52 5.74
C ILE A 169 12.06 28.03 6.65
N ASN A 170 13.03 27.18 7.01
CA ASN A 170 14.06 27.51 8.00
C ASN A 170 15.41 27.94 7.41
N ASN A 171 15.56 27.95 6.08
CA ASN A 171 16.77 28.42 5.41
C ASN A 171 16.45 29.16 4.08
N PRO A 172 15.90 30.39 4.16
CA PRO A 172 15.54 31.21 2.99
C PRO A 172 16.75 31.74 2.21
#